data_AF-K2CX78-F1
#
_entry.id   AF-K2CX78-F1
#
_cell.length_a   1.000
_cell.length_b   1.000
_cell.length_c   1.000
_cell.angle_alpha   90.00
_cell.angle_beta   90.00
_cell.angle_gamma   90.00
#
_symmetry.space_group_name_H-M   'P 1'
#
loop_
_entity.id
_entity.type
_entity.pdbx_description
1 polymer ?
#
loop_
_entity_poly.entity_id
_entity_poly.type
_entity_poly.pdbx_seq_one_letter_code
_entity_poly.pdbx_strand_id
1 'polypeptide(L)'
;MQLVFSSDKDFVLNKLEYEALWYVYGEKIQSSFKMITTLPFIEDTVKAIVGDYESNFAGNALNEPMLFRFSVGHKLGTIFHELAHRFLLEYQFQYVGILENDHELIDLFLYDVIQESFGESAARERVNYECTFPELEIPNAWNKVLEYSKSKRQVLMKAVLKNTPNI
;
A
#
# COMPACT_ATOMS: atom_id res chain seq x y z
N MET A 1 8.04 11.48 -3.68
CA MET A 1 6.81 11.78 -2.91
C MET A 1 7.15 12.07 -1.45
N GLN A 2 6.44 13.04 -0.85
CA GLN A 2 6.45 13.32 0.58
C GLN A 2 5.05 13.05 1.18
N LEU A 3 4.95 12.29 2.27
CA LEU A 3 3.75 12.26 3.10
C LEU A 3 3.81 13.39 4.12
N VAL A 4 2.78 14.24 4.13
CA VAL A 4 2.66 15.36 5.08
C VAL A 4 1.50 15.07 6.01
N PHE A 5 1.83 14.73 7.25
CA PHE A 5 0.85 14.36 8.25
C PHE A 5 0.30 15.57 9.01
N SER A 6 -0.98 15.50 9.32
CA SER A 6 -1.72 16.46 10.16
C SER A 6 -2.66 15.71 11.08
N SER A 7 -3.11 16.36 12.15
CA SER A 7 -4.08 15.78 13.09
C SER A 7 -4.74 16.87 13.92
N ASP A 8 -5.87 16.54 14.55
CA ASP A 8 -6.38 17.31 15.67
C ASP A 8 -5.46 17.17 16.90
N LYS A 9 -5.67 18.04 17.90
CA LYS A 9 -4.85 18.11 19.11
C LYS A 9 -4.84 16.79 19.90
N ASP A 10 -5.92 16.03 19.83
CA ASP A 10 -6.09 14.79 20.59
C ASP A 10 -5.25 13.63 20.01
N PHE A 11 -4.77 13.74 18.77
CA PHE A 11 -4.05 12.67 18.06
C PHE A 11 -2.59 13.04 17.71
N VAL A 12 -2.04 14.09 18.34
CA VAL A 12 -0.69 14.59 18.01
C VAL A 12 0.39 13.54 18.20
N LEU A 13 0.31 12.70 19.24
CA LEU A 13 1.31 11.64 19.46
C LEU A 13 1.27 10.59 18.34
N ASN A 14 0.08 10.16 17.94
CA ASN A 14 -0.10 9.19 16.86
C ASN A 14 0.37 9.78 15.51
N LYS A 15 0.12 11.07 15.28
CA LYS A 15 0.66 11.80 14.13
C LYS A 15 2.20 11.80 14.13
N LEU A 16 2.82 12.10 15.27
CA LEU A 16 4.29 12.09 15.40
C LEU A 16 4.88 10.69 15.17
N GLU A 17 4.19 9.62 15.58
CA GLU A 17 4.62 8.25 15.27
C GLU A 17 4.61 7.96 13.78
N TYR A 18 3.54 8.34 13.06
CA TYR A 18 3.48 8.21 11.60
C TYR A 18 4.56 9.04 10.90
N GLU A 19 4.78 10.29 11.34
CA GLU A 19 5.87 11.13 10.82
C GLU A 19 7.24 10.52 11.07
N ALA A 20 7.50 9.99 12.26
CA ALA A 20 8.77 9.35 12.58
C ALA A 20 9.00 8.12 11.69
N LEU A 21 7.98 7.27 11.50
CA LEU A 21 8.07 6.13 10.59
C LEU A 21 8.35 6.57 9.15
N TRP A 22 7.65 7.59 8.65
CA TRP A 22 7.85 8.09 7.30
C TRP A 22 9.22 8.75 7.13
N TYR A 23 9.69 9.51 8.12
CA TYR A 23 11.01 10.13 8.12
C TYR A 23 12.13 9.09 8.06
N VAL A 24 12.02 8.00 8.83
CA VAL A 24 13.05 6.97 8.89
C VAL A 24 13.01 6.03 7.67
N TYR A 25 11.81 5.67 7.20
CA TYR A 25 11.66 4.58 6.22
C TYR A 25 11.12 5.01 4.86
N GLY A 26 10.63 6.23 4.69
CA GLY A 26 9.91 6.68 3.50
C GLY A 26 10.71 6.54 2.19
N GLU A 27 12.01 6.84 2.20
CA GLU A 27 12.88 6.64 1.02
C GLU A 27 13.03 5.16 0.65
N LYS A 28 13.15 4.29 1.66
CA LYS A 28 13.26 2.85 1.46
C LYS A 28 11.98 2.28 0.88
N ILE A 29 10.83 2.68 1.42
CA ILE A 29 9.50 2.28 0.92
C ILE A 29 9.36 2.65 -0.55
N GLN A 30 9.60 3.93 -0.90
CA GLN A 30 9.50 4.41 -2.27
C GLN A 30 10.45 3.68 -3.23
N SER A 31 11.68 3.41 -2.78
CA SER A 31 12.66 2.65 -3.57
C SER A 31 12.21 1.22 -3.84
N SER A 32 11.62 0.55 -2.85
CA SER A 32 11.09 -0.80 -3.01
C SER A 32 9.87 -0.85 -3.93
N PHE A 33 8.93 0.10 -3.81
CA PHE A 33 7.83 0.25 -4.77
C PHE A 33 8.39 0.34 -6.19
N LYS A 34 9.28 1.31 -6.43
CA LYS A 34 9.90 1.52 -7.74
C LYS A 34 10.63 0.28 -8.26
N MET A 35 11.34 -0.44 -7.40
CA MET A 35 12.10 -1.63 -7.81
C MET A 35 11.18 -2.80 -8.20
N ILE A 36 10.09 -3.01 -7.48
CA ILE A 36 9.17 -4.13 -7.71
C ILE A 36 8.17 -3.84 -8.83
N THR A 37 7.61 -2.63 -8.88
CA THR A 37 6.60 -2.24 -9.88
C THR A 37 7.23 -1.62 -11.13
N THR A 38 8.53 -1.30 -11.10
CA THR A 38 9.27 -0.55 -12.14
C THR A 38 8.79 0.89 -12.36
N LEU A 39 7.98 1.41 -11.43
CA LEU A 39 7.32 2.72 -11.56
C LEU A 39 7.51 3.55 -10.29
N PRO A 40 7.87 4.84 -10.40
CA PRO A 40 7.92 5.74 -9.25
C PRO A 40 6.51 6.14 -8.78
N PHE A 41 6.39 6.79 -7.62
CA PHE A 41 5.17 7.57 -7.33
C PHE A 41 5.16 8.85 -8.18
N ILE A 42 4.00 9.22 -8.70
CA ILE A 42 3.79 10.44 -9.50
C ILE A 42 3.57 11.64 -8.58
N GLU A 43 2.81 11.49 -7.49
CA GLU A 43 2.54 12.60 -6.58
C GLU A 43 3.81 13.03 -5.85
N ASP A 44 4.14 14.33 -5.94
CA ASP A 44 5.26 14.89 -5.19
C ASP A 44 4.96 14.99 -3.69
N THR A 45 3.70 15.25 -3.33
CA THR A 45 3.26 15.43 -1.95
C THR A 45 1.84 14.92 -1.77
N VAL A 46 1.64 14.05 -0.77
CA VAL A 46 0.32 13.55 -0.38
C VAL A 46 0.03 13.99 1.05
N LYS A 47 -1.16 14.57 1.26
CA LYS A 47 -1.65 14.94 2.58
C LYS A 47 -2.16 13.71 3.31
N ALA A 48 -1.79 13.56 4.57
CA ALA A 48 -2.26 12.50 5.44
C ALA A 48 -2.87 13.11 6.73
N ILE A 49 -4.02 12.62 7.16
CA ILE A 49 -4.71 13.08 8.37
C ILE A 49 -4.83 11.91 9.35
N VAL A 50 -4.35 12.10 10.57
CA VAL A 50 -4.44 11.12 11.65
C VAL A 50 -5.61 11.48 12.56
N GLY A 51 -6.51 10.52 12.79
CA GLY A 51 -7.72 10.76 13.57
C GLY A 51 -8.44 9.48 14.00
N ASP A 52 -9.61 9.66 14.62
CA ASP A 52 -10.53 8.58 14.97
C ASP A 52 -11.44 8.26 13.78
N TYR A 53 -10.98 7.31 12.97
CA TYR A 53 -11.68 6.80 11.80
C TYR A 53 -11.99 5.32 12.00
N GLU A 54 -13.06 4.83 11.38
CA GLU A 54 -13.39 3.40 11.39
C GLU A 54 -12.28 2.58 10.71
N SER A 55 -11.74 3.08 9.59
CA SER A 55 -10.66 2.46 8.83
C SER A 55 -9.62 3.49 8.38
N ASN A 56 -8.46 2.99 7.94
CA ASN A 56 -7.55 3.78 7.13
C ASN A 56 -8.12 3.92 5.71
N PHE A 57 -7.69 4.95 4.98
CA PHE A 57 -8.20 5.22 3.65
C PHE A 57 -7.22 6.01 2.80
N ALA A 58 -6.97 5.55 1.57
CA ALA A 58 -6.06 6.22 0.65
C ALA A 58 -6.65 7.46 -0.05
N GLY A 59 -7.97 7.71 0.06
CA GLY A 59 -8.69 8.68 -0.77
C GLY A 59 -9.38 8.00 -1.97
N ASN A 60 -10.37 8.66 -2.58
CA ASN A 60 -10.99 8.22 -3.85
C ASN A 60 -10.36 8.91 -5.07
N ALA A 61 -9.57 9.97 -4.84
CA ALA A 61 -8.92 10.75 -5.88
C ALA A 61 -7.62 11.37 -5.38
N LEU A 62 -6.71 11.71 -6.30
CA LEU A 62 -5.36 12.21 -5.95
C LEU A 62 -5.39 13.51 -5.13
N ASN A 63 -6.41 14.35 -5.31
CA ASN A 63 -6.55 15.60 -4.56
C ASN A 63 -7.12 15.42 -3.14
N GLU A 64 -7.58 14.22 -2.77
CA GLU A 64 -8.08 13.92 -1.43
C GLU A 64 -6.93 13.55 -0.49
N PRO A 65 -7.03 13.80 0.82
CA PRO A 65 -6.05 13.33 1.78
C PRO A 65 -6.19 11.82 2.03
N MET A 66 -5.10 11.18 2.41
CA MET A 66 -5.13 9.87 3.06
C MET A 66 -5.58 10.03 4.52
N LEU A 67 -6.36 9.09 5.03
CA LEU A 67 -6.82 9.04 6.41
C LEU A 67 -6.14 7.86 7.13
N PHE A 68 -5.55 8.14 8.28
CA PHE A 68 -4.88 7.15 9.11
C PHE A 68 -5.53 7.10 10.49
N ARG A 69 -5.97 5.91 10.88
CA ARG A 69 -6.60 5.68 12.17
C ARG A 69 -5.54 5.69 13.28
N PHE A 70 -5.78 6.47 14.34
CA PHE A 70 -4.82 6.65 15.42
C PHE A 70 -4.47 5.34 16.16
N SER A 71 -5.46 4.46 16.35
CA SER A 71 -5.38 3.27 17.20
C SER A 71 -4.72 2.05 16.56
N VAL A 72 -4.19 2.18 15.34
CA VAL A 72 -3.58 1.06 14.61
C VAL A 72 -2.23 0.67 15.22
N GLY A 73 -2.09 -0.63 15.55
CA GLY A 73 -0.85 -1.20 16.07
C GLY A 73 0.23 -1.42 14.99
N HIS A 74 -0.17 -1.66 13.74
CA HIS A 74 0.73 -1.96 12.61
C HIS A 74 0.93 -0.75 11.67
N LYS A 75 1.25 0.43 12.22
CA LYS A 75 1.29 1.70 11.48
C LYS A 75 2.16 1.68 10.22
N LEU A 76 3.35 1.09 10.28
CA LEU A 76 4.26 1.01 9.11
C LEU A 76 3.67 0.16 7.99
N GLY A 77 3.11 -1.02 8.33
CA GLY A 77 2.41 -1.86 7.36
C GLY A 77 1.19 -1.13 6.76
N THR A 78 0.48 -0.35 7.55
CA THR A 78 -0.63 0.49 7.07
C THR A 78 -0.17 1.53 6.07
N ILE A 79 0.99 2.18 6.29
CA ILE A 79 1.56 3.08 5.28
C ILE A 79 1.76 2.34 3.95
N PHE A 80 2.35 1.14 3.96
CA PHE A 80 2.54 0.36 2.73
C PHE A 80 1.23 0.08 1.99
N HIS A 81 0.21 -0.36 2.70
CA HIS A 81 -1.08 -0.72 2.11
C HIS A 81 -1.84 0.48 1.55
N GLU A 82 -1.95 1.57 2.33
CA GLU A 82 -2.63 2.77 1.84
C GLU A 82 -1.86 3.42 0.69
N LEU A 83 -0.53 3.34 0.68
CA LEU A 83 0.27 3.76 -0.46
C LEU A 83 0.06 2.87 -1.68
N ALA A 84 -0.21 1.57 -1.51
CA ALA A 84 -0.55 0.69 -2.63
C ALA A 84 -1.89 1.08 -3.27
N HIS A 85 -2.92 1.36 -2.46
CA HIS A 85 -4.16 1.96 -2.98
C HIS A 85 -3.90 3.29 -3.67
N ARG A 86 -3.08 4.16 -3.07
CA ARG A 86 -2.75 5.45 -3.69
C ARG A 86 -2.05 5.28 -5.04
N PHE A 87 -1.16 4.30 -5.14
CA PHE A 87 -0.46 3.94 -6.36
C PHE A 87 -1.41 3.47 -7.48
N LEU A 88 -2.46 2.72 -7.12
CA LEU A 88 -3.51 2.35 -8.08
C LEU A 88 -4.25 3.56 -8.64
N LEU A 89 -4.53 4.58 -7.80
CA LEU A 89 -5.19 5.81 -8.23
C LEU A 89 -4.34 6.61 -9.22
N GLU A 90 -3.01 6.66 -9.01
CA GLU A 90 -2.09 7.39 -9.90
C GLU A 90 -2.05 6.79 -11.31
N TYR A 91 -2.05 5.45 -11.39
CA TYR A 91 -1.76 4.74 -12.63
C TYR A 91 -2.99 4.17 -13.34
N GLN A 92 -4.13 4.03 -12.66
CA GLN A 92 -5.38 3.52 -13.22
C GLN A 92 -5.19 2.19 -13.98
N PHE A 93 -4.49 1.25 -13.34
CA PHE A 93 -4.08 -0.02 -13.93
C PHE A 93 -5.24 -0.77 -14.58
N GLN A 94 -4.98 -1.35 -15.75
CA GLN A 94 -5.93 -2.17 -16.48
C GLN A 94 -5.62 -3.65 -16.26
N TYR A 95 -6.27 -4.25 -15.28
CA TYR A 95 -6.02 -5.64 -14.84
C TYR A 95 -7.18 -6.60 -15.15
N VAL A 96 -8.25 -6.13 -15.81
CA VAL A 96 -9.39 -6.98 -16.22
C VAL A 96 -8.92 -8.16 -17.08
N GLY A 97 -9.35 -9.37 -16.71
CA GLY A 97 -8.94 -10.61 -17.36
C GLY A 97 -7.58 -11.16 -16.89
N ILE A 98 -6.90 -10.45 -15.97
CA ILE A 98 -5.68 -10.90 -15.30
C ILE A 98 -5.96 -11.16 -13.81
N LEU A 99 -6.64 -10.21 -13.16
CA LEU A 99 -7.02 -10.21 -11.76
C LEU A 99 -8.49 -9.84 -11.61
N GLU A 100 -9.09 -10.13 -10.46
CA GLU A 100 -10.53 -9.93 -10.24
C GLU A 100 -10.87 -8.59 -9.58
N ASN A 101 -10.00 -8.07 -8.71
CA ASN A 101 -10.25 -6.85 -7.93
C ASN A 101 -8.96 -6.09 -7.58
N ASP A 102 -9.12 -4.89 -7.00
CA ASP A 102 -8.01 -4.03 -6.61
C ASP A 102 -7.10 -4.65 -5.54
N HIS A 103 -7.66 -5.41 -4.60
CA HIS A 103 -6.86 -6.06 -3.55
C HIS A 103 -5.96 -7.15 -4.13
N GLU A 104 -6.43 -7.94 -5.10
CA GLU A 104 -5.56 -8.88 -5.82
C GLU A 104 -4.41 -8.16 -6.53
N LEU A 105 -4.65 -6.97 -7.09
CA LEU A 105 -3.60 -6.18 -7.73
C LEU A 105 -2.61 -5.60 -6.71
N ILE A 106 -3.11 -5.06 -5.60
CA ILE A 106 -2.28 -4.55 -4.51
C ILE A 106 -1.41 -5.68 -3.96
N ASP A 107 -2.03 -6.78 -3.55
CA ASP A 107 -1.36 -7.92 -2.93
C ASP A 107 -0.32 -8.54 -3.88
N LEU A 108 -0.56 -8.48 -5.20
CA LEU A 108 0.35 -8.96 -6.24
C LEU A 108 1.76 -8.40 -6.10
N PHE A 109 1.90 -7.12 -5.76
CA PHE A 109 3.20 -6.47 -5.59
C PHE A 109 3.51 -6.12 -4.13
N LEU A 110 2.51 -5.91 -3.28
CA LEU A 110 2.69 -5.43 -1.91
C LEU A 110 3.56 -6.38 -1.08
N TYR A 111 3.36 -7.69 -1.21
CA TYR A 111 4.21 -8.68 -0.52
C TYR A 111 5.68 -8.52 -0.91
N ASP A 112 5.96 -8.44 -2.21
CA ASP A 112 7.32 -8.34 -2.73
C ASP A 112 7.95 -6.98 -2.37
N VAL A 113 7.17 -5.90 -2.32
CA VAL A 113 7.59 -4.57 -1.87
C VAL A 113 7.98 -4.56 -0.38
N ILE A 114 7.17 -5.16 0.48
CA ILE A 114 7.48 -5.26 1.91
C ILE A 114 8.68 -6.19 2.13
N GLN A 115 8.74 -7.31 1.42
CA GLN A 115 9.86 -8.23 1.49
C GLN A 115 11.18 -7.54 1.08
N GLU A 116 11.16 -6.75 0.01
CA GLU A 116 12.33 -5.98 -0.42
C GLU A 116 12.74 -4.93 0.63
N SER A 117 11.76 -4.32 1.29
CA SER A 117 12.01 -3.29 2.30
C SER A 117 12.50 -3.85 3.64
N PHE A 118 11.94 -4.95 4.12
CA PHE A 118 12.15 -5.40 5.51
C PHE A 118 12.33 -6.92 5.65
N GLY A 119 12.47 -7.63 4.53
CA GLY A 119 12.64 -9.08 4.51
C GLY A 119 11.32 -9.84 4.61
N GLU A 120 11.43 -11.15 4.39
CA GLU A 120 10.28 -12.05 4.27
C GLU A 120 9.42 -12.10 5.54
N SER A 121 10.04 -12.03 6.73
CA SER A 121 9.31 -12.05 8.00
C SER A 121 8.31 -10.90 8.11
N ALA A 122 8.69 -9.69 7.71
CA ALA A 122 7.82 -8.53 7.75
C ALA A 122 6.67 -8.64 6.72
N ALA A 123 6.96 -9.18 5.53
CA ALA A 123 5.94 -9.42 4.51
C ALA A 123 4.89 -10.43 5.00
N ARG A 124 5.34 -11.54 5.62
CA ARG A 124 4.45 -12.54 6.22
C ARG A 124 3.65 -11.97 7.41
N GLU A 125 4.25 -11.12 8.23
CA GLU A 125 3.54 -10.46 9.32
C GLU A 125 2.40 -9.57 8.78
N ARG A 126 2.62 -8.83 7.69
CA ARG A 126 1.57 -8.04 7.05
C ARG A 126 0.41 -8.91 6.60
N VAL A 127 0.71 -9.99 5.86
CA VAL A 127 -0.30 -10.95 5.39
C VAL A 127 -1.09 -11.51 6.57
N ASN A 128 -0.41 -11.96 7.63
CA ASN A 128 -1.05 -12.50 8.82
C ASN A 128 -1.98 -11.47 9.48
N TYR A 129 -1.55 -10.21 9.60
CA TYR A 129 -2.34 -9.13 10.16
C TYR A 129 -3.59 -8.87 9.32
N GLU A 130 -3.45 -8.72 8.00
CA GLU A 130 -4.58 -8.44 7.10
C GLU A 130 -5.57 -9.59 6.99
N CYS A 131 -5.10 -10.84 7.09
CA CYS A 131 -5.95 -12.01 7.13
C CYS A 131 -6.80 -12.11 8.42
N THR A 132 -6.57 -11.26 9.43
CA THR A 132 -7.43 -11.19 10.62
C THR A 132 -8.72 -10.39 10.43
N PHE A 133 -8.94 -9.80 9.26
CA PHE A 133 -10.14 -9.06 8.90
C PHE A 133 -11.01 -9.86 7.89
N PRO A 134 -11.68 -10.95 8.32
CA PRO A 134 -12.37 -11.88 7.43
C PRO A 134 -13.60 -11.31 6.73
N GLU A 135 -14.11 -10.17 7.19
CA GLU A 135 -15.24 -9.46 6.57
C GLU A 135 -14.83 -8.66 5.33
N LEU A 136 -13.53 -8.53 5.07
CA LEU A 136 -12.97 -7.83 3.90
C LEU A 136 -12.54 -8.85 2.84
N GLU A 137 -12.46 -8.43 1.57
CA GLU A 137 -11.99 -9.29 0.47
C GLU A 137 -10.49 -9.64 0.56
N ILE A 138 -9.77 -9.00 1.50
CA ILE A 138 -8.32 -9.05 1.66
C ILE A 138 -7.77 -10.46 1.89
N PRO A 139 -8.33 -11.33 2.76
CA PRO A 139 -7.78 -12.67 2.97
C PRO A 139 -7.86 -13.55 1.71
N ASN A 140 -8.92 -13.40 0.92
CA ASN A 140 -9.08 -14.16 -0.33
C ASN A 140 -8.08 -13.70 -1.40
N ALA A 141 -7.87 -12.39 -1.52
CA ALA A 141 -6.87 -11.81 -2.41
C ALA A 141 -5.46 -12.30 -2.05
N TRP A 142 -5.08 -12.25 -0.78
CA TRP A 142 -3.79 -12.77 -0.31
C TRP A 142 -3.59 -14.25 -0.62
N ASN A 143 -4.58 -15.09 -0.28
CA ASN A 143 -4.49 -16.52 -0.51
C ASN A 143 -4.24 -16.84 -1.98
N LYS A 144 -5.01 -16.20 -2.88
CA LYS A 144 -4.89 -16.41 -4.33
C LYS A 144 -3.55 -15.90 -4.88
N VAL A 145 -3.13 -14.71 -4.50
CA VAL A 145 -1.88 -14.12 -4.99
C VAL A 145 -0.66 -14.91 -4.51
N LEU A 146 -0.70 -15.42 -3.28
CA LEU A 146 0.43 -16.16 -2.69
C LEU A 146 0.53 -17.61 -3.15
N GLU A 147 -0.48 -18.15 -3.84
CA GLU A 147 -0.35 -19.40 -4.61
C GLU A 147 0.65 -19.23 -5.78
N TYR A 148 0.77 -18.02 -6.31
CA TYR A 148 1.74 -17.72 -7.36
C TYR A 148 3.17 -17.66 -6.80
N SER A 149 4.11 -18.28 -7.51
CA SER A 149 5.53 -18.03 -7.28
C SER A 149 5.87 -16.55 -7.51
N LYS A 150 6.97 -16.07 -6.90
CA LYS A 150 7.49 -14.72 -7.16
C LYS A 150 7.66 -14.43 -8.66
N SER A 151 8.18 -15.39 -9.42
CA SER A 151 8.33 -15.24 -10.88
C SER A 151 6.99 -15.11 -11.60
N LYS A 152 5.96 -15.86 -11.17
CA LYS A 152 4.62 -15.75 -11.73
C LYS A 152 3.98 -14.40 -11.40
N ARG A 153 4.12 -13.89 -10.16
CA ARG A 153 3.64 -12.55 -9.79
C ARG A 153 4.27 -11.45 -10.64
N GLN A 154 5.58 -11.52 -10.88
CA GLN A 154 6.28 -10.58 -11.76
C GLN A 154 5.78 -10.64 -13.22
N VAL A 155 5.44 -11.83 -13.72
CA VAL A 155 4.85 -11.98 -15.06
C VAL A 155 3.45 -11.36 -15.12
N LEU A 156 2.63 -11.58 -14.09
CA LEU A 156 1.29 -10.97 -14.00
C LEU A 156 1.39 -9.44 -13.92
N MET A 157 2.31 -8.91 -13.11
CA MET A 157 2.53 -7.47 -13.01
C MET A 157 2.92 -6.88 -14.37
N LYS A 158 3.85 -7.51 -15.10
CA LYS A 158 4.22 -7.09 -16.47
C LYS A 158 3.03 -7.11 -17.44
N ALA A 159 2.12 -8.07 -17.29
CA ALA A 159 0.92 -8.14 -18.11
C ALA A 159 -0.04 -6.97 -17.80
N VAL A 160 -0.23 -6.64 -16.52
CA VAL A 160 -1.01 -5.46 -16.09
C VAL A 160 -0.40 -4.17 -16.64
N LEU A 161 0.91 -3.99 -16.51
CA LEU A 161 1.62 -2.84 -17.06
C LEU A 161 1.40 -2.71 -18.57
N LYS A 162 1.56 -3.79 -19.33
CA LYS A 162 1.36 -3.80 -20.79
C LYS A 162 -0.07 -3.43 -21.20
N ASN A 163 -1.06 -3.77 -20.39
CA ASN A 163 -2.47 -3.47 -20.66
C ASN A 163 -2.86 -2.04 -20.25
N THR A 164 -2.01 -1.35 -19.50
CA THR A 164 -2.31 -0.01 -18.98
C THR A 164 -1.77 1.05 -19.95
N PRO A 165 -2.65 1.80 -20.65
CA PRO A 165 -2.27 2.60 -21.83
C PRO A 165 -1.40 3.84 -21.54
N ASN A 166 -1.22 4.22 -20.28
CA ASN A 166 -0.53 5.44 -19.86
C ASN A 166 0.77 5.17 -19.06
N ILE A 167 1.34 3.97 -19.23
CA ILE A 167 2.57 3.49 -18.60
C ILE A 167 3.59 3.13 -19.69
#